data_AF-A0A7C4J3A4-F1
#
_entry.id   AF-A0A7C4J3A4-F1
#
_cell.length_a   1.000
_cell.length_b   1.000
_cell.length_c   1.000
_cell.angle_alpha   90.00
_cell.angle_beta   90.00
_cell.angle_gamma   90.00
#
_symmetry.space_group_name_H-M   'P 1'
#
loop_
_entity.id
_entity.type
_entity.pdbx_description
1 polymer ?
#
loop_
_entity_poly.entity_id
_entity_poly.type
_entity_poly.pdbx_seq_one_letter_code
_entity_poly.pdbx_strand_id
1 'polypeptide(L)'
;MKKIIIIVIILVTYNAFVFAKDFLSNQDTRDRFIRLEVVVDEGFKSTNLRIDNLRDDIKDLKTFMLWGFGILFSGMGILIGFVLWDRRTALAPVIKKYEELEERQGKIENSLKALAQQDKKVGDQLRKVGLL
;
A
#
# COMPACT_ATOMS: atom_id res chain seq x y z
N MET A 1 5.43 -11.56 78.91
CA MET A 1 5.52 -12.06 77.52
C MET A 1 5.64 -10.95 76.47
N LYS A 2 4.74 -9.94 76.42
CA LYS A 2 4.80 -8.85 75.41
C LYS A 2 6.14 -8.08 75.37
N LYS A 3 6.76 -7.78 76.51
CA LYS A 3 8.06 -7.08 76.59
C LYS A 3 9.24 -7.90 76.00
N ILE A 4 9.22 -9.22 76.17
CA ILE A 4 10.26 -10.12 75.63
C ILE A 4 10.17 -10.18 74.10
N ILE A 5 8.94 -10.25 73.56
CA ILE A 5 8.70 -10.25 72.11
C ILE A 5 9.22 -8.96 71.45
N ILE A 6 8.98 -7.80 72.07
CA ILE A 6 9.48 -6.52 71.56
C ILE A 6 11.01 -6.48 71.53
N ILE A 7 11.67 -6.99 72.57
CA ILE A 7 13.14 -7.04 72.64
C ILE A 7 13.71 -7.95 71.55
N VAL A 8 13.09 -9.12 71.33
CA VAL A 8 13.52 -10.05 70.26
C VAL A 8 13.35 -9.43 68.89
N ILE A 9 12.25 -8.72 68.63
CA ILE A 9 12.03 -8.02 67.36
C ILE A 9 13.10 -6.95 67.13
N ILE A 10 13.44 -6.16 68.15
CA ILE A 10 14.48 -5.13 68.07
C ILE A 10 15.85 -5.75 67.79
N LEU A 11 16.16 -6.89 68.41
CA LEU A 11 17.41 -7.61 68.17
C LEU A 11 17.50 -8.14 66.73
N VAL A 12 16.41 -8.69 66.20
CA VAL A 12 16.35 -9.20 64.82
C VAL A 12 16.50 -8.06 63.81
N THR A 13 15.81 -6.94 64.01
CA THR A 13 15.90 -5.80 63.08
C THR A 13 17.26 -5.13 63.12
N TYR A 14 17.91 -5.07 64.29
CA TYR A 14 19.27 -4.54 64.42
C TYR A 14 20.29 -5.41 63.66
N ASN A 15 20.22 -6.74 63.79
CA ASN A 15 21.09 -7.65 63.05
C ASN A 15 20.85 -7.58 61.53
N ALA A 16 19.60 -7.46 61.09
CA ALA A 16 19.27 -7.29 59.68
C ALA A 16 19.85 -5.99 59.10
N PHE A 17 19.84 -4.90 59.87
CA PHE A 17 20.40 -3.62 59.46
C PHE A 17 21.93 -3.66 59.32
N VAL A 18 22.62 -4.29 60.26
CA VAL A 18 24.08 -4.45 60.20
C VAL A 18 24.48 -5.32 59.00
N PHE A 19 23.79 -6.44 58.78
CA PHE A 19 24.03 -7.31 57.63
C PHE A 19 23.80 -6.59 56.29
N ALA A 20 22.74 -5.79 56.17
CA ALA A 20 22.48 -5.00 54.96
C ALA A 20 23.57 -3.95 54.71
N LYS A 21 24.07 -3.31 55.77
CA LYS A 21 25.17 -2.35 55.69
C LYS A 21 26.48 -3.01 55.25
N ASP A 22 26.81 -4.17 55.80
CA ASP A 22 28.02 -4.92 55.43
C ASP A 22 27.94 -5.46 53.99
N PHE A 23 26.76 -5.93 53.57
CA PHE A 23 26.53 -6.39 52.19
C PHE A 23 26.69 -5.26 51.15
N LEU A 24 26.20 -4.05 51.46
CA LEU A 24 26.34 -2.85 50.60
C LEU A 24 27.73 -2.20 50.66
N SER A 25 28.46 -2.40 51.77
CA SER A 25 29.82 -1.91 51.97
C SER A 25 30.88 -2.87 51.44
N ASN A 26 30.50 -4.11 51.10
CA ASN A 26 31.40 -5.10 50.53
C ASN A 26 31.84 -4.68 49.11
N GLN A 27 33.15 -4.55 48.92
CA GLN A 27 33.74 -4.12 47.64
C GLN A 27 33.43 -5.12 46.51
N ASP A 28 33.39 -6.42 46.80
CA ASP A 28 33.07 -7.45 45.79
C ASP A 28 31.67 -7.25 45.18
N THR A 29 30.68 -6.91 46.01
CA THR A 29 29.33 -6.62 45.54
C THR A 29 29.32 -5.41 44.60
N ARG A 30 30.07 -4.35 44.94
CA ARG A 30 30.18 -3.12 44.13
C ARG A 30 30.89 -3.39 42.81
N ASP A 31 31.98 -4.13 42.82
CA ASP A 31 32.73 -4.46 41.61
C ASP A 31 31.91 -5.32 40.64
N ARG A 32 31.08 -6.24 41.18
CA ARG A 32 30.13 -7.00 40.38
C ARG A 32 29.05 -6.12 39.77
N PHE A 33 28.52 -5.15 40.51
CA PHE A 33 27.56 -4.18 39.99
C PHE A 33 28.16 -3.29 38.89
N ILE A 34 29.38 -2.79 39.09
CA ILE A 34 30.08 -1.99 38.07
C ILE A 34 30.31 -2.82 36.80
N ARG A 35 30.74 -4.07 36.93
CA ARG A 35 30.91 -4.97 35.77
C ARG A 35 29.59 -5.23 35.04
N LEU A 36 28.52 -5.46 35.80
CA LEU A 36 27.18 -5.63 35.23
C LEU A 36 26.73 -4.38 34.48
N GLU A 37 26.93 -3.19 35.05
CA GLU A 37 26.60 -1.92 34.41
C GLU A 37 27.36 -1.75 33.09
N VAL A 38 28.66 -2.04 33.06
CA VAL A 38 29.48 -1.98 31.83
C VAL A 38 28.97 -2.97 30.78
N VAL A 39 28.73 -4.24 31.16
CA VAL A 39 28.22 -5.27 30.22
C VAL A 39 26.85 -4.88 29.67
N VAL A 40 25.98 -4.32 30.51
CA VAL A 40 24.66 -3.85 30.09
C VAL A 40 24.77 -2.66 29.15
N ASP A 41 25.62 -1.67 29.45
CA ASP A 41 25.84 -0.50 28.58
C ASP A 41 26.42 -0.89 27.22
N GLU A 42 27.42 -1.78 27.19
CA GLU A 42 27.96 -2.34 25.95
C GLU A 42 26.90 -3.13 25.16
N GLY A 43 26.07 -3.91 25.86
CA GLY A 43 24.94 -4.64 25.29
C GLY A 43 23.92 -3.70 24.64
N PHE A 44 23.53 -2.62 25.34
CA PHE A 44 22.63 -1.61 24.80
C PHE A 44 23.24 -0.87 23.62
N LYS A 45 24.51 -0.48 23.68
CA LYS A 45 25.21 0.20 22.59
C LYS A 45 25.27 -0.66 21.33
N SER A 46 25.61 -1.93 21.47
CA SER A 46 25.63 -2.88 20.34
C SER A 46 24.24 -3.09 19.73
N THR A 47 23.20 -3.12 20.58
CA THR A 47 21.81 -3.25 20.16
C THR A 47 21.32 -1.99 19.43
N ASN A 48 21.64 -0.81 19.96
CA ASN A 48 21.30 0.47 19.33
C ASN A 48 21.94 0.60 17.95
N LEU A 49 23.22 0.24 17.79
CA LEU A 49 23.89 0.23 16.50
C LEU A 49 23.19 -0.67 15.48
N ARG A 50 22.72 -1.86 15.90
CA ARG A 50 21.96 -2.75 15.04
C ARG A 50 20.59 -2.17 14.66
N ILE A 51 19.91 -1.54 15.62
CA ILE A 51 18.62 -0.88 15.38
C ILE A 51 18.78 0.28 14.40
N ASP A 52 19.83 1.08 14.55
CA ASP A 52 20.09 2.22 13.67
C ASP A 52 20.42 1.76 12.25
N ASN A 53 21.27 0.73 12.09
CA ASN A 53 21.52 0.13 10.79
C ASN A 53 20.23 -0.41 10.14
N LEU A 54 19.38 -1.10 10.90
CA LEU A 54 18.09 -1.58 10.39
C LEU A 54 17.16 -0.44 9.99
N ARG A 55 17.17 0.68 10.71
CA ARG A 55 16.38 1.86 10.35
C ARG A 55 16.84 2.46 9.04
N ASP A 56 18.14 2.51 8.81
CA ASP A 56 18.72 3.01 7.57
C ASP A 56 18.37 2.07 6.40
N ASP A 57 18.52 0.76 6.58
CA ASP A 57 18.11 -0.24 5.57
C ASP A 57 16.62 -0.13 5.20
N ILE A 58 15.75 0.07 6.20
CA ILE A 58 14.31 0.26 5.98
C ILE A 58 14.04 1.57 5.24
N LYS A 59 14.77 2.64 5.56
CA LYS A 59 14.62 3.93 4.90
C LYS A 59 15.04 3.85 3.43
N ASP A 60 16.12 3.15 3.14
CA ASP A 60 16.60 2.93 1.78
C ASP A 60 15.63 2.05 1.00
N LEU A 61 15.14 0.96 1.59
CA LEU A 61 14.12 0.11 0.98
C LEU A 61 12.84 0.89 0.68
N LYS A 62 12.36 1.70 1.64
CA LYS A 62 11.17 2.55 1.43
C LYS A 62 11.40 3.55 0.29
N THR A 63 12.58 4.15 0.23
CA THR A 63 12.95 5.10 -0.83
C THR A 63 12.95 4.39 -2.18
N PHE A 64 13.65 3.26 -2.30
CA PHE A 64 13.65 2.45 -3.51
C PHE A 64 12.24 2.06 -3.96
N MET A 65 11.41 1.62 -3.02
CA MET A 65 10.05 1.17 -3.29
C MET A 65 9.16 2.34 -3.76
N LEU A 66 9.27 3.52 -3.15
CA LEU A 66 8.54 4.72 -3.58
C LEU A 66 8.96 5.19 -4.97
N TRP A 67 10.26 5.20 -5.27
CA TRP A 67 10.77 5.55 -6.60
C TRP A 67 10.37 4.52 -7.66
N GLY A 68 10.51 3.22 -7.33
CA GLY A 68 10.13 2.12 -8.21
C GLY A 68 8.64 2.14 -8.54
N PHE A 69 7.78 2.27 -7.54
CA PHE A 69 6.34 2.44 -7.77
C PHE A 69 6.01 3.73 -8.49
N GLY A 70 6.68 4.84 -8.17
CA GLY A 70 6.49 6.11 -8.86
C GLY A 70 6.72 6.00 -10.37
N ILE A 71 7.83 5.37 -10.77
CA ILE A 71 8.15 5.13 -12.18
C ILE A 71 7.15 4.16 -12.82
N LEU A 72 6.80 3.07 -12.13
CA LEU A 72 5.89 2.05 -12.64
C LEU A 72 4.47 2.61 -12.86
N PHE A 73 3.90 3.29 -11.85
CA PHE A 73 2.58 3.92 -11.96
C PHE A 73 2.58 5.09 -12.94
N SER A 74 3.66 5.89 -13.00
CA SER A 74 3.80 6.94 -14.01
C SER A 74 3.81 6.36 -15.43
N GLY A 75 4.61 5.31 -15.68
CA GLY A 75 4.66 4.62 -16.96
C GLY A 75 3.30 4.01 -17.35
N MET A 76 2.63 3.33 -16.41
CA MET A 76 1.28 2.80 -16.63
C MET A 76 0.26 3.92 -16.90
N GLY A 77 0.32 5.02 -16.14
CA GLY A 77 -0.56 6.17 -16.31
C GLY A 77 -0.38 6.85 -17.66
N ILE A 78 0.86 6.96 -18.15
CA ILE A 78 1.17 7.48 -19.50
C ILE A 78 0.59 6.54 -20.55
N LEU A 79 0.77 5.22 -20.42
CA LEU A 79 0.21 4.25 -21.38
C LEU A 79 -1.32 4.26 -21.39
N ILE A 80 -1.96 4.25 -20.23
CA ILE A 80 -3.42 4.32 -20.11
C ILE A 80 -3.93 5.65 -20.66
N GLY A 81 -3.27 6.76 -20.30
CA GLY A 81 -3.58 8.09 -20.81
C GLY A 81 -3.45 8.16 -22.33
N PHE A 82 -2.39 7.58 -22.88
CA PHE A 82 -2.15 7.49 -24.33
C PHE A 82 -3.20 6.63 -25.02
N VAL A 83 -3.54 5.46 -24.49
CA VAL A 83 -4.58 4.58 -25.07
C VAL A 83 -5.96 5.23 -25.03
N LEU A 84 -6.30 5.92 -23.93
CA LEU A 84 -7.56 6.66 -23.84
C LEU A 84 -7.60 7.86 -24.79
N TRP A 85 -6.46 8.53 -25.00
CA TRP A 85 -6.30 9.61 -25.96
C TRP A 85 -6.43 9.10 -27.40
N ASP A 86 -5.72 8.03 -27.75
CA ASP A 86 -5.72 7.38 -29.07
C ASP A 86 -7.12 6.88 -29.45
N ARG A 87 -7.83 6.22 -28.52
CA ARG A 87 -9.22 5.79 -28.75
C ARG A 87 -10.14 6.94 -29.13
N ARG A 88 -9.99 8.12 -28.50
CA ARG A 88 -10.80 9.31 -28.81
C ARG A 88 -10.42 9.92 -30.17
N THR A 89 -9.17 9.84 -30.58
CA THR A 89 -8.70 10.39 -31.87
C THR A 89 -8.99 9.44 -33.04
N ALA A 90 -8.89 8.13 -32.85
CA ALA A 90 -9.10 7.12 -33.89
C ALA A 90 -10.59 6.79 -34.13
N LEU A 91 -11.45 6.81 -33.10
CA LEU A 91 -12.89 6.51 -33.26
C LEU A 91 -13.70 7.67 -33.86
N ALA A 92 -13.23 8.92 -33.74
CA ALA A 92 -13.92 10.08 -34.28
C ALA A 92 -14.19 10.00 -35.80
N PRO A 93 -13.21 9.68 -36.68
CA PRO A 93 -13.47 9.53 -38.11
C PRO A 93 -14.31 8.29 -38.43
N VAL A 94 -14.20 7.23 -37.64
CA VAL A 94 -14.93 5.98 -37.85
C VAL A 94 -16.42 6.17 -37.56
N ILE A 95 -16.75 6.81 -36.43
CA ILE A 95 -18.14 7.16 -36.07
C ILE A 95 -18.77 8.05 -37.15
N LYS A 96 -18.03 9.06 -37.62
CA LYS A 96 -18.50 9.93 -38.72
C LYS A 96 -18.79 9.16 -40.02
N LYS A 97 -17.93 8.20 -40.37
CA LYS A 97 -18.16 7.35 -41.55
C LYS A 97 -19.37 6.44 -41.40
N TYR A 98 -19.62 5.89 -40.21
CA TYR A 98 -20.82 5.10 -39.96
C TYR A 98 -22.10 5.96 -40.06
N GLU A 99 -22.07 7.18 -39.51
CA GLU A 99 -23.20 8.11 -39.56
C GLU A 99 -23.54 8.55 -41.01
N GLU A 100 -22.51 8.86 -41.82
CA GLU A 100 -22.70 9.15 -43.26
C GLU A 100 -23.21 7.95 -44.06
N LEU A 101 -22.79 6.73 -43.70
CA LEU A 101 -23.27 5.51 -44.37
C LEU A 101 -24.72 5.20 -44.01
N GLU A 102 -25.11 5.41 -42.75
CA GLU A 102 -26.49 5.23 -42.28
C GLU A 102 -27.45 6.24 -42.93
N GLU A 103 -27.06 7.52 -43.04
CA GLU A 103 -27.85 8.51 -43.78
C GLU A 103 -28.02 8.15 -45.26
N ARG A 104 -26.95 7.68 -45.91
CA ARG A 104 -27.01 7.26 -47.32
C ARG A 104 -27.91 6.03 -47.49
N GLN A 105 -27.81 5.05 -46.59
CA GLN A 105 -28.70 3.90 -46.59
C GLN A 105 -30.16 4.31 -46.40
N GLY A 106 -30.47 5.19 -45.45
CA GLY A 106 -31.84 5.67 -45.23
C GLY A 106 -32.41 6.43 -46.42
N LYS A 107 -31.61 7.27 -47.10
CA LYS A 107 -32.03 7.96 -48.34
C LYS A 107 -32.27 6.98 -49.48
N ILE A 108 -31.44 5.96 -49.63
CA ILE A 108 -31.58 4.93 -50.65
C ILE A 108 -32.81 4.06 -50.37
N GLU A 109 -33.03 3.67 -49.12
CA GLU A 109 -34.19 2.88 -48.69
C GLU A 109 -35.50 3.64 -48.93
N ASN A 110 -35.57 4.92 -48.56
CA ASN A 110 -36.73 5.76 -48.82
C ASN A 110 -36.98 5.96 -50.32
N SER A 111 -35.93 6.10 -51.11
CA SER A 111 -36.04 6.22 -52.58
C SER A 111 -36.53 4.90 -53.21
N LEU A 112 -36.04 3.77 -52.71
CA LEU A 112 -36.47 2.43 -53.12
C LEU A 112 -37.92 2.14 -52.73
N LYS A 113 -38.36 2.55 -51.52
CA LYS A 113 -39.76 2.44 -51.09
C LYS A 113 -40.70 3.33 -51.92
N ALA A 114 -40.27 4.54 -52.28
CA ALA A 114 -41.03 5.41 -53.18
C ALA A 114 -41.16 4.81 -54.59
N LEU A 115 -40.09 4.21 -55.12
CA LEU A 115 -40.10 3.50 -56.41
C LEU A 115 -40.94 2.22 -56.36
N ALA A 116 -40.96 1.50 -55.24
CA ALA A 116 -41.82 0.32 -55.03
C ALA A 116 -43.32 0.65 -55.06
N GLN A 117 -43.70 1.87 -54.65
CA GLN A 117 -45.10 2.32 -54.73
C GLN A 117 -45.52 2.66 -56.17
N GLN A 118 -44.58 3.07 -57.02
CA GLN A 118 -44.85 3.38 -58.43
C GLN A 118 -44.76 2.15 -59.34
N ASP A 119 -43.86 1.20 -59.06
CA ASP A 119 -43.59 0.06 -59.94
C ASP A 119 -43.75 -1.29 -59.22
N LYS A 120 -44.75 -2.08 -59.65
CA LYS A 120 -45.09 -3.39 -59.07
C LYS A 120 -43.91 -4.38 -59.08
N LYS A 121 -43.04 -4.32 -60.10
CA LYS A 121 -41.85 -5.20 -60.18
C LYS A 121 -40.81 -4.89 -59.10
N VAL A 122 -40.65 -3.62 -58.76
CA VAL A 122 -39.67 -3.15 -57.76
C VAL A 122 -40.16 -3.49 -56.35
N GLY A 123 -41.47 -3.35 -56.08
CA GLY A 123 -42.08 -3.78 -54.82
C GLY A 123 -41.94 -5.29 -54.55
N ASP A 124 -42.16 -6.13 -55.58
CA ASP A 124 -41.99 -7.58 -55.44
C ASP A 124 -40.53 -7.99 -55.20
N GLN A 125 -39.56 -7.26 -55.76
CA GLN A 125 -38.15 -7.48 -55.49
C GLN A 125 -37.77 -7.04 -54.06
N LEU A 126 -38.20 -5.86 -53.62
CA LEU A 126 -37.93 -5.36 -52.25
C LEU A 126 -38.54 -6.26 -51.16
N ARG A 127 -39.73 -6.81 -51.40
CA ARG A 127 -40.38 -7.77 -50.49
C ARG A 127 -39.62 -9.10 -50.38
N LYS A 128 -38.91 -9.51 -51.44
CA LYS A 128 -38.02 -10.69 -51.40
C LYS A 128 -36.74 -10.47 -50.60
N VAL A 129 -36.24 -9.22 -50.53
CA VAL A 129 -35.01 -8.89 -49.78
C VAL A 129 -35.30 -8.47 -48.33
N GLY A 130 -36.57 -8.44 -47.91
CA GLY A 130 -36.96 -8.13 -46.52
C GLY A 130 -36.90 -6.65 -46.13
N LEU A 131 -36.85 -5.75 -47.13
CA LEU A 131 -36.84 -4.29 -46.94
C LEU A 131 -38.25 -3.66 -46.90
N LEU A 132 -39.30 -4.51 -47.00
CA LEU A 132 -40.73 -4.17 -47.02
C LEU A 132 -41.53 -5.20 -46.24
#